data_AF-A0A849X3U4-F1
#
_entry.id   AF-A0A849X3U4-F1
#
_cell.length_a   1.000
_cell.length_b   1.000
_cell.length_c   1.000
_cell.angle_alpha   90.00
_cell.angle_beta   90.00
_cell.angle_gamma   90.00
#
_symmetry.space_group_name_H-M   'P 1'
#
loop_
_entity.id
_entity.type
_entity.pdbx_description
1 polymer ?
#
loop_
_entity_poly.entity_id
_entity_poly.type
_entity_poly.pdbx_seq_one_letter_code
_entity_poly.pdbx_strand_id
1 'polypeptide(L)'
;MDQYLRTFGEVKTFYASKLSVAVESFRQNNPQIVFCEHLFQEGSAIELVEAIGGLSPCQDRYFVLATEQPTDELISLAMEENIDEILAKPFSTEDVAKIVERYVEKREMIQREWCQDLQKARAAEEQKRFQEAFGLYMGAIGKHPDQMPVLLEAAAFFLSQGKKEEAGRCLEKVISVNPQNARALFLEGLLLKRAGKFKDAMDRFHAANQVSPLNTRRYKEMVDGLLMMADERAAFALKTDSENSWLILARLKIMTIRRDYKAAVQYMETRRSLLCEHDRKEADVYLALAKKMAGLR
;
A
#
# COMPACT_ATOMS: atom_id res chain seq x y z
N MET A 1 -6.59 28.69 15.69
CA MET A 1 -5.81 28.36 14.48
C MET A 1 -6.02 29.42 13.40
N ASP A 2 -7.24 29.64 12.91
CA ASP A 2 -7.55 30.57 11.81
C ASP A 2 -7.09 32.02 12.01
N GLN A 3 -7.26 32.56 13.21
CA GLN A 3 -6.83 33.94 13.51
C GLN A 3 -5.31 34.11 13.46
N TYR A 4 -4.56 33.05 13.75
CA TYR A 4 -3.09 33.03 13.67
C TYR A 4 -2.62 32.76 12.24
N LEU A 5 -3.23 31.82 11.52
CA LEU A 5 -2.86 31.53 10.12
C LEU A 5 -2.98 32.77 9.22
N ARG A 6 -3.95 33.66 9.50
CA ARG A 6 -4.10 34.94 8.80
C ARG A 6 -2.90 35.89 8.94
N THR A 7 -2.00 35.70 9.92
CA THR A 7 -0.78 36.52 10.05
C THR A 7 0.25 36.18 8.98
N PHE A 8 0.16 35.00 8.34
CA PHE A 8 1.02 34.59 7.23
C PHE A 8 0.43 34.93 5.84
N GLY A 9 -0.73 35.61 5.78
CA GLY A 9 -1.38 36.03 4.54
C GLY A 9 -2.84 35.57 4.43
N GLU A 10 -3.40 35.63 3.21
CA GLU A 10 -4.75 35.10 2.95
C GLU A 10 -4.73 33.57 3.02
N VAL A 11 -5.16 33.02 4.15
CA VAL A 11 -5.30 31.57 4.35
C VAL A 11 -6.77 31.17 4.20
N LYS A 12 -7.03 30.24 3.28
CA LYS A 12 -8.33 29.55 3.17
C LYS A 12 -8.28 28.27 3.97
N THR A 13 -9.20 28.13 4.93
CA THR A 13 -9.32 26.94 5.77
C THR A 13 -10.55 26.15 5.40
N PHE A 14 -10.41 24.83 5.36
CA PHE A 14 -11.48 23.88 5.04
C PHE A 14 -11.52 22.82 6.13
N TYR A 15 -12.72 22.42 6.53
CA TYR A 15 -12.93 21.45 7.60
C TYR A 15 -13.70 20.25 7.06
N ALA A 16 -13.30 19.05 7.48
CA ALA A 16 -14.00 17.81 7.19
C ALA A 16 -13.95 16.91 8.43
N SER A 17 -15.08 16.31 8.78
CA SER A 17 -15.22 15.39 9.92
C SER A 17 -15.46 13.93 9.52
N LYS A 18 -15.60 13.66 8.21
CA LYS A 18 -15.86 12.35 7.62
C LYS A 18 -14.94 12.10 6.43
N LEU A 19 -14.59 10.84 6.19
CA LEU A 19 -13.59 10.48 5.18
C LEU A 19 -14.02 10.91 3.76
N SER A 20 -15.27 10.69 3.38
CA SER A 20 -15.79 11.06 2.06
C SER A 20 -15.67 12.56 1.78
N VAL A 21 -16.06 13.40 2.75
CA VAL A 21 -15.98 14.86 2.67
C VAL A 21 -14.52 15.32 2.64
N ALA A 22 -13.65 14.69 3.44
CA ALA A 22 -12.22 14.99 3.44
C ALA A 22 -11.58 14.71 2.07
N VAL A 23 -11.88 13.56 1.46
CA VAL A 23 -11.38 13.20 0.12
C VAL A 23 -11.89 14.15 -0.96
N GLU A 24 -13.17 14.52 -0.91
CA GLU A 24 -13.76 15.47 -1.86
C GLU A 24 -13.12 16.86 -1.73
N SER A 25 -13.07 17.39 -0.50
CA SER A 25 -12.46 18.69 -0.20
C SER A 25 -11.00 18.73 -0.60
N PHE A 26 -10.26 17.65 -0.34
CA PHE A 26 -8.85 17.54 -0.74
C PHE A 26 -8.67 17.65 -2.26
N ARG A 27 -9.50 16.93 -3.03
CA ARG A 27 -9.42 16.95 -4.50
C ARG A 27 -9.84 18.29 -5.09
N GLN A 28 -10.85 18.94 -4.51
CA GLN A 28 -11.37 20.22 -4.99
C GLN A 28 -10.42 21.39 -4.67
N ASN A 29 -9.87 21.40 -3.46
CA ASN A 29 -9.14 22.56 -2.94
C ASN A 29 -7.62 22.42 -3.04
N ASN A 30 -7.11 21.20 -3.25
CA ASN A 30 -5.68 20.89 -3.33
C ASN A 30 -4.86 21.55 -2.20
N PRO A 31 -5.14 21.23 -0.92
CA PRO A 31 -4.54 21.93 0.21
C PRO A 31 -3.03 21.69 0.30
N GLN A 32 -2.31 22.74 0.70
CA GLN A 32 -0.87 22.71 0.92
C GLN A 32 -0.49 22.15 2.29
N ILE A 33 -1.23 22.48 3.34
CA ILE A 33 -1.01 21.91 4.68
C ILE A 33 -2.28 21.20 5.11
N VAL A 34 -2.15 19.94 5.54
CA VAL A 34 -3.26 19.11 5.97
C VAL A 34 -3.04 18.69 7.41
N PHE A 35 -3.90 19.17 8.31
CA PHE A 35 -3.99 18.67 9.67
C PHE A 35 -5.06 17.58 9.73
N CYS A 36 -4.66 16.36 10.06
CA CYS A 36 -5.56 15.23 10.11
C CYS A 36 -5.42 14.50 11.45
N GLU A 37 -6.53 14.31 12.14
CA GLU A 37 -6.59 13.45 13.32
C GLU A 37 -6.20 12.02 12.96
N HIS A 38 -5.46 11.35 13.85
CA HIS A 38 -5.15 9.93 13.67
C HIS A 38 -6.43 9.10 13.47
N LEU A 39 -7.43 9.34 14.32
CA LEU A 39 -8.77 8.76 14.24
C LEU A 39 -9.81 9.88 14.31
N PHE A 40 -10.82 9.83 13.46
CA PHE A 40 -11.98 10.73 13.48
C PHE A 40 -13.27 9.94 13.24
N GLN A 41 -14.43 10.62 13.34
CA GLN A 41 -15.75 10.01 13.51
C GLN A 41 -16.07 8.86 12.54
N GLU A 42 -15.62 8.97 11.28
CA GLU A 42 -15.84 7.97 10.23
C GLU A 42 -14.58 7.81 9.37
N GLY A 43 -13.42 7.60 10.02
CA GLY A 43 -12.19 7.22 9.34
C GLY A 43 -10.91 7.54 10.11
N SER A 44 -9.79 7.40 9.43
CA SER A 44 -8.45 7.65 9.93
C SER A 44 -7.60 8.43 8.93
N ALA A 45 -6.52 9.03 9.43
CA ALA A 45 -5.54 9.68 8.56
C ALA A 45 -4.96 8.73 7.50
N ILE A 46 -4.79 7.46 7.84
CA ILE A 46 -4.23 6.44 6.95
C ILE A 46 -5.22 6.15 5.80
N GLU A 47 -6.50 5.98 6.11
CA GLU A 47 -7.53 5.79 5.07
C GLU A 47 -7.64 7.02 4.16
N LEU A 48 -7.47 8.23 4.69
CA LEU A 48 -7.41 9.44 3.87
C LEU A 48 -6.20 9.41 2.94
N VAL A 49 -5.00 9.11 3.47
CA VAL A 49 -3.77 8.99 2.68
C VAL A 49 -3.92 7.96 1.56
N GLU A 50 -4.52 6.81 1.84
CA GLU A 50 -4.80 5.81 0.81
C GLU A 50 -5.79 6.32 -0.25
N ALA A 51 -6.88 6.97 0.15
CA ALA A 51 -7.93 7.46 -0.75
C ALA A 51 -7.48 8.61 -1.68
N ILE A 52 -6.43 9.34 -1.29
CA ILE A 52 -5.80 10.39 -2.12
C ILE A 52 -4.64 9.88 -2.97
N GLY A 53 -4.32 8.57 -2.92
CA GLY A 53 -3.27 7.96 -3.73
C GLY A 53 -1.89 7.91 -3.08
N GLY A 54 -1.80 8.06 -1.75
CA GLY A 54 -0.56 8.05 -1.00
C GLY A 54 0.21 9.38 -1.05
N LEU A 55 1.13 9.56 -0.11
CA LEU A 55 1.98 10.75 -0.03
C LEU A 55 3.33 10.50 -0.72
N SER A 56 3.87 11.55 -1.34
CA SER A 56 5.24 11.58 -1.87
C SER A 56 6.12 12.46 -0.98
N PRO A 57 7.39 12.12 -0.72
CA PRO A 57 8.31 13.03 -0.05
C PRO A 57 8.54 14.33 -0.85
N CYS A 58 8.38 14.29 -2.18
CA CYS A 58 8.57 15.45 -3.06
C CYS A 58 7.27 16.13 -3.49
N GLN A 59 6.15 15.96 -2.79
CA GLN A 59 4.94 16.73 -3.11
C GLN A 59 4.98 18.14 -2.51
N ASP A 60 4.36 19.13 -3.17
CA ASP A 60 4.13 20.47 -2.62
C ASP A 60 2.95 20.45 -1.64
N ARG A 61 3.07 19.62 -0.60
CA ARG A 61 2.09 19.43 0.47
C ARG A 61 2.78 18.96 1.75
N TYR A 62 2.29 19.42 2.88
CA TYR A 62 2.74 19.05 4.23
C TYR A 62 1.59 18.37 4.98
N PHE A 63 1.74 17.09 5.30
CA PHE A 63 0.72 16.31 5.98
C PHE A 63 1.08 16.11 7.46
N VAL A 64 0.21 16.57 8.35
CA VAL A 64 0.37 16.52 9.81
C VAL A 64 -0.64 15.56 10.40
N LEU A 65 -0.13 14.55 11.11
CA LEU A 65 -0.92 13.61 11.89
C LEU A 65 -1.06 14.10 13.32
N ALA A 66 -2.25 14.58 13.69
CA ALA A 66 -2.55 15.02 15.05
C ALA A 66 -3.00 13.83 15.92
N THR A 67 -2.46 13.72 17.14
CA THR A 67 -2.78 12.62 18.07
C THR A 67 -2.63 13.04 19.53
N GLU A 68 -3.38 12.42 20.43
CA GLU A 68 -3.18 12.55 21.88
C GLU A 68 -2.02 11.67 22.38
N GLN A 69 -1.65 10.63 21.62
CA GLN A 69 -0.65 9.64 22.02
C GLN A 69 0.32 9.36 20.85
N PRO A 70 1.45 10.08 20.76
CA PRO A 70 2.47 9.82 19.74
C PRO A 70 3.36 8.64 20.17
N THR A 71 2.91 7.41 19.90
CA THR A 71 3.70 6.20 20.19
C THR A 71 4.76 5.93 19.13
N ASP A 72 5.79 5.16 19.47
CA ASP A 72 6.86 4.76 18.53
C ASP A 72 6.29 4.01 17.30
N GLU A 73 5.23 3.23 17.50
CA GLU A 73 4.56 2.52 16.41
C GLU A 73 3.85 3.49 15.46
N LEU A 74 3.24 4.55 15.98
CA LEU A 74 2.60 5.58 15.17
C LEU A 74 3.62 6.42 14.41
N ILE A 75 4.76 6.74 15.05
CA ILE A 75 5.90 7.40 14.40
C ILE A 75 6.42 6.54 13.24
N SER A 76 6.59 5.25 13.46
CA SER A 76 7.06 4.31 12.43
C SER A 76 6.07 4.20 11.27
N LEU A 77 4.76 4.20 11.54
CA LEU A 77 3.73 4.23 10.51
C LEU A 77 3.75 5.53 9.72
N ALA A 78 3.87 6.68 10.39
CA ALA A 78 3.92 7.99 9.75
C ALA A 78 5.13 8.08 8.79
N MET A 79 6.31 7.61 9.23
CA MET A 79 7.49 7.54 8.38
C MET A 79 7.28 6.66 7.15
N GLU A 80 6.67 5.49 7.31
CA GLU A 80 6.42 4.56 6.19
C GLU A 80 5.44 5.11 5.16
N GLU A 81 4.42 5.84 5.61
CA GLU A 81 3.41 6.46 4.73
C GLU A 81 3.82 7.85 4.20
N ASN A 82 5.07 8.27 4.45
CA ASN A 82 5.59 9.61 4.12
C ASN A 82 4.74 10.77 4.70
N ILE A 83 4.17 10.58 5.89
CA ILE A 83 3.56 11.66 6.67
C ILE A 83 4.70 12.56 7.16
N ASP A 84 4.55 13.87 6.95
CA ASP A 84 5.64 14.82 7.22
C ASP A 84 5.87 15.03 8.71
N GLU A 85 4.81 15.02 9.52
CA GLU A 85 4.91 15.35 10.93
C GLU A 85 3.81 14.74 11.79
N ILE A 86 4.15 14.44 13.05
CA ILE A 86 3.19 14.12 14.10
C ILE A 86 3.06 15.30 15.05
N LEU A 87 1.83 15.74 15.29
CA LEU A 87 1.50 16.82 16.21
C LEU A 87 0.79 16.27 17.45
N ALA A 88 1.48 16.28 18.59
CA ALA A 88 0.92 15.83 19.86
C ALA A 88 -0.07 16.86 20.44
N LYS A 89 -1.17 16.38 21.02
CA LYS A 89 -2.20 17.20 21.66
C LYS A 89 -2.07 17.23 23.20
N PRO A 90 -2.45 18.35 23.84
CA PRO A 90 -2.81 19.63 23.23
C PRO A 90 -1.60 20.35 22.64
N PHE A 91 -1.80 21.14 21.59
CA PHE A 91 -0.76 21.95 20.95
C PHE A 91 -1.10 23.45 21.00
N SER A 92 -0.07 24.27 20.88
CA SER A 92 -0.14 25.73 20.91
C SER A 92 -0.18 26.33 19.52
N THR A 93 -0.37 27.66 19.44
CA THR A 93 -0.20 28.41 18.19
C THR A 93 1.25 28.42 17.71
N GLU A 94 2.22 28.33 18.61
CA GLU A 94 3.64 28.27 18.26
C GLU A 94 3.99 26.95 17.55
N ASP A 95 3.38 25.84 17.96
CA ASP A 95 3.58 24.55 17.30
C ASP A 95 3.08 24.58 15.85
N VAL A 96 1.92 25.22 15.63
CA VAL A 96 1.38 25.45 14.27
C VAL A 96 2.27 26.38 13.45
N ALA A 97 2.88 27.39 14.07
CA ALA A 97 3.83 28.28 13.40
C ALA A 97 5.03 27.51 12.84
N LYS A 98 5.61 26.66 13.67
CA LYS A 98 6.77 25.82 13.31
C LYS A 98 6.43 24.85 12.17
N ILE A 99 5.19 24.38 12.09
CA ILE A 99 4.71 23.56 10.96
C ILE A 99 4.71 24.35 9.66
N VAL A 100 4.26 25.61 9.69
CA VAL A 100 4.28 26.49 8.51
C VAL A 100 5.72 26.76 8.08
N GLU A 101 6.63 26.99 9.02
CA GLU A 101 8.07 27.17 8.75
C GLU A 101 8.67 25.91 8.09
N ARG A 102 8.42 24.71 8.64
CA ARG A 102 8.89 23.44 8.04
C ARG A 102 8.28 23.17 6.67
N TYR A 103 7.03 23.55 6.44
CA TYR A 103 6.45 23.49 5.09
C TYR A 103 7.23 24.36 4.11
N VAL A 104 7.61 25.59 4.49
CA VAL A 104 8.43 26.47 3.64
C VAL A 104 9.80 25.83 3.34
N GLU A 105 10.46 25.24 4.35
CA GLU A 105 11.71 24.50 4.15
C GLU A 105 11.54 23.30 3.19
N LYS A 106 10.43 22.55 3.32
CA LYS A 106 10.09 21.47 2.38
C LYS A 106 9.95 22.01 0.96
N ARG A 107 9.34 23.18 0.77
CA ARG A 107 9.20 23.80 -0.56
C ARG A 107 10.54 24.12 -1.22
N GLU A 108 11.57 24.44 -0.44
CA GLU A 108 12.93 24.62 -0.95
C GLU A 108 13.56 23.27 -1.29
N MET A 109 13.36 22.26 -0.44
CA MET A 109 13.85 20.89 -0.66
C MET A 109 13.29 20.28 -1.95
N ILE A 110 12.00 20.46 -2.25
CA ILE A 110 11.39 19.92 -3.48
C ILE A 110 11.92 20.58 -4.77
N GLN A 111 12.60 21.73 -4.69
CA GLN A 111 13.28 22.33 -5.85
C GLN A 111 14.59 21.62 -6.21
N ARG A 112 15.09 20.73 -5.34
CA ARG A 112 16.28 19.93 -5.64
C ARG A 112 16.02 19.03 -6.84
N GLU A 113 17.04 18.83 -7.67
CA GLU A 113 16.92 18.13 -8.95
C GLU A 113 16.28 16.74 -8.81
N TRP A 114 16.70 15.96 -7.81
CA TRP A 114 16.17 14.61 -7.58
C TRP A 114 14.67 14.60 -7.26
N CYS A 115 14.17 15.64 -6.59
CA CYS A 115 12.74 15.78 -6.32
C CYS A 115 11.98 16.16 -7.60
N GLN A 116 12.52 17.06 -8.41
CA GLN A 116 11.90 17.44 -9.68
C GLN A 116 11.83 16.26 -10.65
N ASP A 117 12.89 15.45 -10.73
CA ASP A 117 12.92 14.27 -11.60
C ASP A 117 11.95 13.18 -11.09
N LEU A 118 11.83 13.00 -9.78
CA LEU A 118 10.84 12.12 -9.18
C LEU A 118 9.39 12.60 -9.44
N GLN A 119 9.12 13.89 -9.26
CA GLN A 119 7.81 14.49 -9.56
C GLN A 119 7.41 14.29 -11.02
N LYS A 120 8.34 14.48 -11.97
CA LYS A 120 8.08 14.24 -13.40
C LYS A 120 7.73 12.77 -13.67
N ALA A 121 8.49 11.83 -13.11
CA ALA A 121 8.24 10.40 -13.27
C ALA A 121 6.86 10.00 -12.74
N ARG A 122 6.51 10.47 -11.53
CA ARG A 122 5.20 10.22 -10.91
C ARG A 122 4.05 10.87 -11.68
N ALA A 123 4.23 12.08 -12.19
CA ALA A 123 3.20 12.73 -13.01
C ALA A 123 2.92 11.94 -14.32
N ALA A 124 3.94 11.36 -14.94
CA ALA A 124 3.75 10.48 -16.09
C ALA A 124 3.03 9.18 -15.72
N GLU A 125 3.35 8.59 -14.56
CA GLU A 125 2.67 7.42 -14.00
C GLU A 125 1.19 7.68 -13.72
N GLU A 126 0.85 8.78 -13.05
CA GLU A 126 -0.52 9.18 -12.74
C GLU A 126 -1.35 9.41 -14.02
N GLN A 127 -0.71 9.91 -15.07
CA GLN A 127 -1.30 10.06 -16.41
C GLN A 127 -1.30 8.77 -17.24
N LYS A 128 -0.90 7.64 -16.64
CA LYS A 128 -0.82 6.31 -17.28
C LYS A 128 0.11 6.25 -18.50
N ARG A 129 1.03 7.21 -18.63
CA ARG A 129 2.10 7.22 -19.66
C ARG A 129 3.24 6.31 -19.22
N PHE A 130 2.96 5.01 -19.06
CA PHE A 130 3.85 4.08 -18.37
C PHE A 130 5.25 3.92 -19.02
N GLN A 131 5.35 4.00 -20.35
CA GLN A 131 6.65 3.93 -21.02
C GLN A 131 7.52 5.16 -20.73
N GLU A 132 6.90 6.34 -20.70
CA GLU A 132 7.59 7.58 -20.34
C GLU A 132 7.96 7.58 -18.86
N ALA A 133 7.04 7.18 -17.97
CA ALA A 133 7.30 7.03 -16.55
C ALA A 133 8.50 6.09 -16.30
N PHE A 134 8.57 4.96 -17.03
CA PHE A 134 9.72 4.06 -16.96
C PHE A 134 11.04 4.77 -17.33
N GLY A 135 11.07 5.50 -18.45
CA GLY A 135 12.26 6.26 -18.86
C GLY A 135 12.64 7.34 -17.84
N LEU A 136 11.67 8.03 -17.26
CA LEU A 136 11.87 9.07 -16.25
C LEU A 136 12.40 8.48 -14.93
N TYR A 137 11.84 7.37 -14.44
CA TYR A 137 12.36 6.69 -13.25
C TYR A 137 13.78 6.17 -13.47
N MET A 138 14.06 5.54 -14.61
CA MET A 138 15.42 5.09 -14.94
C MET A 138 16.41 6.25 -15.04
N GLY A 139 16.00 7.39 -15.62
CA GLY A 139 16.80 8.61 -15.68
C GLY A 139 17.08 9.20 -14.29
N ALA A 140 16.06 9.26 -13.44
CA ALA A 140 16.19 9.74 -12.06
C ALA A 140 17.15 8.85 -11.25
N ILE A 141 17.05 7.52 -11.38
CA ILE A 141 17.99 6.58 -10.75
C ILE A 141 19.41 6.78 -11.28
N GLY A 142 19.58 6.99 -12.59
CA GLY A 142 20.90 7.19 -13.19
C GLY A 142 21.60 8.45 -12.69
N LYS A 143 20.86 9.55 -12.52
CA LYS A 143 21.38 10.82 -11.97
C LYS A 143 21.58 10.78 -10.46
N HIS A 144 20.71 10.07 -9.75
CA HIS A 144 20.61 10.10 -8.30
C HIS A 144 20.59 8.68 -7.72
N PRO A 145 21.67 7.91 -7.92
CA PRO A 145 21.66 6.49 -7.65
C PRO A 145 21.52 6.14 -6.17
N ASP A 146 21.83 7.07 -5.26
CA ASP A 146 21.79 6.86 -3.80
C ASP A 146 20.58 7.51 -3.11
N GLN A 147 19.67 8.13 -3.88
CA GLN A 147 18.48 8.76 -3.31
C GLN A 147 17.40 7.72 -3.00
N MET A 148 17.31 7.30 -1.74
CA MET A 148 16.33 6.30 -1.28
C MET A 148 14.88 6.60 -1.70
N PRO A 149 14.36 7.85 -1.62
CA PRO A 149 13.02 8.15 -2.10
C PRO A 149 12.79 7.80 -3.57
N VAL A 150 13.77 8.10 -4.43
CA VAL A 150 13.72 7.79 -5.86
C VAL A 150 13.72 6.29 -6.08
N LEU A 151 14.60 5.56 -5.39
CA LEU A 151 14.69 4.11 -5.48
C LEU A 151 13.41 3.41 -5.01
N LEU A 152 12.78 3.87 -3.92
CA LEU A 152 11.54 3.28 -3.39
C LEU A 152 10.33 3.51 -4.29
N GLU A 153 10.14 4.73 -4.79
CA GLU A 153 9.03 5.05 -5.72
C GLU A 153 9.23 4.31 -7.05
N ALA A 154 10.46 4.28 -7.59
CA ALA A 154 10.76 3.53 -8.79
C ALA A 154 10.55 2.01 -8.61
N ALA A 155 10.97 1.44 -7.46
CA ALA A 155 10.72 0.04 -7.15
C ALA A 155 9.22 -0.29 -7.11
N ALA A 156 8.41 0.56 -6.47
CA ALA A 156 6.97 0.41 -6.42
C ALA A 156 6.34 0.47 -7.83
N PHE A 157 6.79 1.42 -8.65
CA PHE A 157 6.38 1.54 -10.05
C PHE A 157 6.77 0.30 -10.88
N PHE A 158 8.04 -0.12 -10.84
CA PHE A 158 8.53 -1.29 -11.57
C PHE A 158 7.79 -2.56 -11.15
N LEU A 159 7.51 -2.71 -9.85
CA LEU A 159 6.62 -3.76 -9.36
C LEU A 159 5.25 -3.65 -10.03
N SER A 160 4.58 -2.50 -10.01
CA SER A 160 3.23 -2.36 -10.61
C SER A 160 3.21 -2.73 -12.10
N GLN A 161 4.33 -2.50 -12.81
CA GLN A 161 4.51 -2.84 -14.22
C GLN A 161 5.05 -4.26 -14.49
N GLY A 162 5.29 -5.07 -13.45
CA GLY A 162 5.83 -6.43 -13.60
C GLY A 162 7.32 -6.50 -13.98
N LYS A 163 8.06 -5.39 -13.85
CA LYS A 163 9.49 -5.24 -14.10
C LYS A 163 10.29 -5.71 -12.86
N LYS A 164 10.40 -7.04 -12.72
CA LYS A 164 10.91 -7.68 -11.51
C LYS A 164 12.39 -7.39 -11.27
N GLU A 165 13.19 -7.39 -12.32
CA GLU A 165 14.64 -7.20 -12.26
C GLU A 165 14.98 -5.76 -11.84
N GLU A 166 14.33 -4.76 -12.45
CA GLU A 166 14.50 -3.35 -12.11
C GLU A 166 14.06 -3.06 -10.66
N ALA A 167 12.91 -3.60 -10.25
CA ALA A 167 12.44 -3.48 -8.88
C ALA A 167 13.44 -4.09 -7.88
N GLY A 168 13.92 -5.30 -8.16
CA GLY A 168 14.88 -6.01 -7.32
C GLY A 168 16.16 -5.20 -7.09
N ARG A 169 16.75 -4.64 -8.15
CA ARG A 169 17.96 -3.80 -8.04
C ARG A 169 17.75 -2.56 -7.17
N CYS A 170 16.59 -1.89 -7.32
CA CYS A 170 16.28 -0.73 -6.50
C CYS A 170 16.15 -1.10 -5.02
N LEU A 171 15.42 -2.19 -4.73
CA LEU A 171 15.19 -2.67 -3.37
C LEU A 171 16.47 -3.16 -2.69
N GLU A 172 17.30 -3.93 -3.41
CA GLU A 172 18.61 -4.38 -2.92
C GLU A 172 19.45 -3.20 -2.45
N LYS A 173 19.47 -2.11 -3.24
CA LYS A 173 20.21 -0.91 -2.87
C LYS A 173 19.64 -0.24 -1.63
N VAL A 174 18.32 -0.06 -1.53
CA VAL A 174 17.71 0.53 -0.32
C VAL A 174 17.99 -0.31 0.92
N ILE A 175 17.83 -1.64 0.83
CA ILE A 175 18.01 -2.56 1.94
C ILE A 175 19.49 -2.64 2.36
N SER A 176 20.43 -2.53 1.42
CA SER A 176 21.87 -2.51 1.72
C SER A 176 22.28 -1.32 2.60
N VAL A 177 21.63 -0.17 2.44
CA VAL A 177 21.92 1.06 3.19
C VAL A 177 21.05 1.16 4.45
N ASN A 178 19.77 0.78 4.35
CA ASN A 178 18.85 0.73 5.47
C ASN A 178 18.11 -0.62 5.51
N PRO A 179 18.69 -1.63 6.20
CA PRO A 179 18.10 -2.96 6.32
C PRO A 179 16.74 -2.99 7.02
N GLN A 180 16.41 -1.94 7.79
CA GLN A 180 15.15 -1.81 8.52
C GLN A 180 14.17 -0.86 7.82
N ASN A 181 14.33 -0.58 6.52
CA ASN A 181 13.34 0.20 5.81
C ASN A 181 12.04 -0.61 5.60
N ALA A 182 11.00 -0.32 6.38
CA ALA A 182 9.73 -1.05 6.35
C ALA A 182 9.10 -1.12 4.95
N ARG A 183 9.12 0.00 4.20
CA ARG A 183 8.58 0.09 2.85
C ARG A 183 9.38 -0.78 1.87
N ALA A 184 10.71 -0.78 1.95
CA ALA A 184 11.56 -1.63 1.11
C ALA A 184 11.32 -3.13 1.39
N LEU A 185 11.28 -3.52 2.67
CA LEU A 185 10.99 -4.90 3.09
C LEU A 185 9.60 -5.35 2.62
N PHE A 186 8.60 -4.47 2.70
CA PHE A 186 7.27 -4.74 2.18
C PHE A 186 7.27 -4.94 0.66
N LEU A 187 7.92 -4.05 -0.09
CA LEU A 187 8.02 -4.16 -1.56
C LEU A 187 8.82 -5.41 -1.99
N GLU A 188 9.87 -5.79 -1.26
CA GLU A 188 10.61 -7.03 -1.48
C GLU A 188 9.73 -8.26 -1.22
N GLY A 189 8.90 -8.24 -0.17
CA GLY A 189 7.89 -9.27 0.07
C GLY A 189 6.90 -9.40 -1.09
N LEU A 190 6.41 -8.29 -1.64
CA LEU A 190 5.54 -8.30 -2.83
C LEU A 190 6.25 -8.87 -4.08
N LEU A 191 7.53 -8.55 -4.26
CA LEU A 191 8.36 -9.08 -5.34
C LEU A 191 8.49 -10.60 -5.25
N LEU A 192 8.83 -11.12 -4.06
CA LEU A 192 8.96 -12.55 -3.78
C LEU A 192 7.64 -13.29 -3.93
N LYS A 193 6.54 -12.69 -3.46
CA LYS A 193 5.19 -13.26 -3.62
C LYS A 193 4.85 -13.46 -5.10
N ARG A 194 5.15 -12.47 -5.95
CA ARG A 194 4.95 -12.57 -7.41
C ARG A 194 5.92 -13.50 -8.11
N ALA A 195 7.00 -13.90 -7.44
CA ALA A 195 7.91 -14.95 -7.89
C ALA A 195 7.47 -16.35 -7.41
N GLY A 196 6.35 -16.48 -6.68
CA GLY A 196 5.90 -17.75 -6.09
C GLY A 196 6.68 -18.16 -4.84
N LYS A 197 7.58 -17.32 -4.35
CA LYS A 197 8.38 -17.58 -3.14
C LYS A 197 7.60 -17.15 -1.91
N PHE A 198 6.48 -17.81 -1.64
CA PHE A 198 5.53 -17.37 -0.61
C PHE A 198 6.12 -17.37 0.80
N LYS A 199 6.92 -18.37 1.16
CA LYS A 199 7.57 -18.43 2.48
C LYS A 199 8.51 -17.23 2.69
N ASP A 200 9.40 -16.98 1.74
CA ASP A 200 10.35 -15.87 1.81
C ASP A 200 9.61 -14.51 1.84
N ALA A 201 8.52 -14.39 1.07
CA ALA A 201 7.67 -13.20 1.10
C ALA A 201 7.07 -12.94 2.50
N MET A 202 6.59 -13.99 3.18
CA MET A 202 6.07 -13.89 4.55
C MET A 202 7.13 -13.42 5.53
N ASP A 203 8.37 -13.91 5.40
CA ASP A 203 9.48 -13.50 6.26
C ASP A 203 9.79 -12.00 6.09
N ARG A 204 9.76 -11.49 4.84
CA ARG A 204 9.91 -10.05 4.56
C ARG A 204 8.76 -9.21 5.11
N PHE A 205 7.51 -9.67 4.95
CA PHE A 205 6.36 -8.97 5.53
C PHE A 205 6.42 -8.94 7.06
N HIS A 206 6.86 -10.03 7.68
CA HIS A 206 7.06 -10.07 9.12
C HIS A 206 8.17 -9.11 9.58
N ALA A 207 9.29 -9.05 8.86
CA ALA A 207 10.36 -8.08 9.14
C ALA A 207 9.87 -6.64 9.01
N ALA A 208 9.11 -6.30 7.96
CA ALA A 208 8.50 -4.99 7.80
C ALA A 208 7.52 -4.67 8.95
N ASN A 209 6.78 -5.67 9.44
CA ASN A 209 5.85 -5.54 10.56
C ASN A 209 6.54 -5.32 11.91
N GLN A 210 7.74 -5.87 12.10
CA GLN A 210 8.54 -5.59 13.29
C GLN A 210 9.02 -4.13 13.33
N VAL A 211 9.22 -3.50 12.17
CA VAL A 211 9.62 -2.09 12.09
C VAL A 211 8.42 -1.14 12.22
N SER A 212 7.31 -1.40 11.52
CA SER A 212 6.13 -0.53 11.53
C SER A 212 4.86 -1.38 11.74
N PRO A 213 4.45 -1.68 12.98
CA PRO A 213 3.46 -2.73 13.24
C PRO A 213 2.00 -2.36 12.91
N LEU A 214 1.71 -1.07 12.68
CA LEU A 214 0.36 -0.57 12.47
C LEU A 214 -0.10 -0.54 11.00
N ASN A 215 0.76 -0.93 10.05
CA ASN A 215 0.40 -0.96 8.65
C ASN A 215 -0.43 -2.21 8.29
N THR A 216 -1.75 -2.05 8.26
CA THR A 216 -2.69 -3.16 8.05
C THR A 216 -2.59 -3.81 6.67
N ARG A 217 -2.04 -3.10 5.67
CA ARG A 217 -1.84 -3.64 4.31
C ARG A 217 -1.00 -4.91 4.34
N ARG A 218 -0.04 -5.02 5.25
CA ARG A 218 0.85 -6.19 5.33
C ARG A 218 0.12 -7.45 5.77
N TYR A 219 -0.82 -7.36 6.73
CA TYR A 219 -1.58 -8.53 7.16
C TYR A 219 -2.43 -9.11 6.03
N LYS A 220 -2.98 -8.25 5.15
CA LYS A 220 -3.69 -8.71 3.95
C LYS A 220 -2.77 -9.50 3.03
N GLU A 221 -1.57 -8.98 2.75
CA GLU A 221 -0.58 -9.68 1.91
C GLU A 221 -0.08 -10.98 2.54
N MET A 222 0.03 -11.01 3.88
CA MET A 222 0.41 -12.19 4.64
C MET A 222 -0.66 -13.29 4.58
N VAL A 223 -1.94 -12.92 4.77
CA VAL A 223 -3.06 -13.85 4.62
C VAL A 223 -3.10 -14.42 3.21
N ASP A 224 -2.93 -13.58 2.19
CA ASP A 224 -2.89 -14.02 0.79
C ASP A 224 -1.74 -15.02 0.52
N GLY A 225 -0.56 -14.76 1.07
CA GLY A 225 0.59 -15.68 0.99
C GLY A 225 0.32 -17.04 1.66
N LEU A 226 -0.30 -17.04 2.85
CA LEU A 226 -0.69 -18.28 3.54
C LEU A 226 -1.72 -19.09 2.75
N LEU A 227 -2.70 -18.42 2.12
CA LEU A 227 -3.69 -19.07 1.26
C LEU A 227 -3.03 -19.72 0.03
N MET A 228 -2.04 -19.07 -0.58
CA MET A 228 -1.26 -19.68 -1.69
C MET A 228 -0.52 -20.93 -1.24
N MET A 229 0.20 -20.86 -0.12
CA MET A 229 0.93 -22.00 0.40
C MET A 229 0.01 -23.17 0.77
N ALA A 230 -1.19 -22.87 1.28
CA ALA A 230 -2.21 -23.88 1.55
C ALA A 230 -2.71 -24.53 0.25
N ASP A 231 -2.99 -23.74 -0.80
CA ASP A 231 -3.42 -24.28 -2.09
C ASP A 231 -2.34 -25.16 -2.74
N GLU A 232 -1.07 -24.74 -2.70
CA GLU A 232 0.05 -25.52 -3.24
C GLU A 232 0.20 -26.88 -2.53
N ARG A 233 0.07 -26.89 -1.21
CA ARG A 233 0.11 -28.13 -0.41
C ARG A 233 -1.06 -29.04 -0.72
N ALA A 234 -2.27 -28.48 -0.81
CA ALA A 234 -3.46 -29.25 -1.18
C ALA A 234 -3.36 -29.80 -2.61
N ALA A 235 -2.86 -29.00 -3.55
CA ALA A 235 -2.60 -29.42 -4.93
C ALA A 235 -1.60 -30.57 -5.01
N PHE A 236 -0.54 -30.52 -4.19
CA PHE A 236 0.45 -31.57 -4.10
C PHE A 236 -0.15 -32.87 -3.53
N ALA A 237 -0.90 -32.80 -2.43
CA ALA A 237 -1.54 -33.96 -1.81
C ALA A 237 -2.58 -34.64 -2.72
N LEU A 238 -3.31 -33.87 -3.53
CA LEU A 238 -4.25 -34.40 -4.52
C LEU A 238 -3.59 -35.15 -5.69
N LYS A 239 -2.25 -35.13 -5.81
CA LYS A 239 -1.53 -36.00 -6.75
C LYS A 239 -1.46 -37.44 -6.25
N THR A 240 -1.45 -37.64 -4.94
CA THR A 240 -1.40 -38.97 -4.31
C THR A 240 -2.79 -39.49 -3.92
N ASP A 241 -3.68 -38.59 -3.54
CA ASP A 241 -5.06 -38.91 -3.15
C ASP A 241 -6.04 -38.01 -3.92
N SER A 242 -6.28 -38.34 -5.19
CA SER A 242 -6.99 -37.47 -6.13
C SER A 242 -8.48 -37.30 -5.85
N GLU A 243 -9.06 -38.19 -5.05
CA GLU A 243 -10.48 -38.22 -4.70
C GLU A 243 -10.73 -37.70 -3.27
N ASN A 244 -9.70 -37.15 -2.62
CA ASN A 244 -9.84 -36.57 -1.30
C ASN A 244 -10.81 -35.37 -1.31
N SER A 245 -12.05 -35.65 -0.91
CA SER A 245 -13.16 -34.71 -0.95
C SER A 245 -12.89 -33.43 -0.14
N TRP A 246 -12.27 -33.57 1.03
CA TRP A 246 -11.92 -32.43 1.89
C TRP A 246 -10.89 -31.50 1.23
N LEU A 247 -9.83 -32.06 0.65
CA LEU A 247 -8.81 -31.27 -0.06
C LEU A 247 -9.38 -30.59 -1.31
N ILE A 248 -10.28 -31.26 -2.05
CA ILE A 248 -10.95 -30.64 -3.20
C ILE A 248 -11.78 -29.43 -2.74
N LEU A 249 -12.60 -29.59 -1.69
CA LEU A 249 -13.41 -28.52 -1.15
C LEU A 249 -12.56 -27.37 -0.57
N ALA A 250 -11.46 -27.68 0.12
CA ALA A 250 -10.55 -26.67 0.67
C ALA A 250 -9.98 -25.77 -0.44
N ARG A 251 -9.54 -26.35 -1.56
CA ARG A 251 -9.05 -25.57 -2.71
C ARG A 251 -10.13 -24.68 -3.33
N LEU A 252 -11.36 -25.19 -3.47
CA LEU A 252 -12.49 -24.37 -3.93
C LEU A 252 -12.72 -23.15 -3.03
N LYS A 253 -12.70 -23.35 -1.71
CA LYS A 253 -12.85 -22.26 -0.73
C LYS A 253 -11.73 -21.23 -0.87
N ILE A 254 -10.48 -21.68 -0.99
CA ILE A 254 -9.31 -20.81 -1.19
C ILE A 254 -9.46 -19.98 -2.47
N MET A 255 -9.76 -20.61 -3.62
CA MET A 255 -9.97 -19.89 -4.88
C MET A 255 -11.09 -18.85 -4.78
N THR A 256 -12.17 -19.17 -4.06
CA THR A 256 -13.31 -18.25 -3.86
C THR A 256 -12.93 -17.06 -2.97
N ILE A 257 -12.20 -17.29 -1.87
CA ILE A 257 -11.69 -16.23 -0.98
C ILE A 257 -10.75 -15.28 -1.74
N ARG A 258 -9.87 -15.86 -2.58
CA ARG A 258 -8.93 -15.13 -3.43
C ARG A 258 -9.59 -14.41 -4.62
N ARG A 259 -10.91 -14.59 -4.80
CA ARG A 259 -11.70 -14.04 -5.91
C ARG A 259 -11.29 -14.58 -7.29
N ASP A 260 -10.64 -15.73 -7.33
CA ASP A 260 -10.27 -16.46 -8.55
C ASP A 260 -11.50 -17.24 -9.07
N TYR A 261 -12.65 -16.56 -9.22
CA TYR A 261 -13.96 -17.19 -9.40
C TYR A 261 -14.07 -18.05 -10.66
N LYS A 262 -13.45 -17.61 -11.77
CA LYS A 262 -13.42 -18.41 -13.02
C LYS A 262 -12.63 -19.71 -12.83
N ALA A 263 -11.50 -19.63 -12.14
CA ALA A 263 -10.68 -20.81 -11.83
C ALA A 263 -11.43 -21.76 -10.88
N ALA A 264 -12.13 -21.21 -9.87
CA ALA A 264 -12.99 -21.98 -8.97
C ALA A 264 -14.07 -22.77 -9.73
N VAL A 265 -14.75 -22.14 -10.70
CA VAL A 265 -15.78 -22.81 -11.53
C VAL A 265 -15.16 -23.92 -12.37
N GLN A 266 -14.09 -23.63 -13.12
CA GLN A 266 -13.39 -24.62 -13.96
C GLN A 266 -12.85 -25.80 -13.13
N TYR A 267 -12.33 -25.51 -11.95
CA TYR A 267 -11.85 -26.53 -11.03
C TYR A 267 -12.98 -27.49 -10.62
N MET A 268 -14.18 -26.95 -10.35
CA MET A 268 -15.32 -27.77 -9.95
C MET A 268 -15.99 -28.54 -11.09
N GLU A 269 -15.91 -28.06 -12.34
CA GLU A 269 -16.41 -28.82 -13.49
C GLU A 269 -15.78 -30.21 -13.59
N THR A 270 -14.50 -30.33 -13.22
CA THR A 270 -13.75 -31.60 -13.30
C THR A 270 -13.73 -32.41 -12.01
N ARG A 271 -14.00 -31.78 -10.86
CA ARG A 271 -13.81 -32.39 -9.53
C ARG A 271 -15.11 -32.63 -8.76
N ARG A 272 -16.24 -32.02 -9.13
CA ARG A 272 -17.50 -32.11 -8.38
C ARG A 272 -18.00 -33.54 -8.16
N SER A 273 -17.82 -34.42 -9.14
CA SER A 273 -18.24 -35.83 -9.04
C SER A 273 -17.46 -36.61 -7.99
N LEU A 274 -16.26 -36.16 -7.63
CA LEU A 274 -15.36 -36.81 -6.67
C LEU A 274 -15.70 -36.43 -5.21
N LEU A 275 -16.58 -35.45 -5.00
CA LEU A 275 -16.96 -35.02 -3.66
C LEU A 275 -17.94 -36.01 -3.01
N CYS A 276 -17.75 -36.26 -1.72
CA CYS A 276 -18.75 -36.92 -0.88
C CYS A 276 -20.03 -36.07 -0.78
N GLU A 277 -21.15 -36.64 -0.35
CA GLU A 277 -22.44 -35.93 -0.36
C GLU A 277 -22.42 -34.65 0.51
N HIS A 278 -21.78 -34.71 1.69
CA HIS A 278 -21.67 -33.58 2.60
C HIS A 278 -20.89 -32.42 1.96
N ASP A 279 -19.66 -32.70 1.50
CA ASP A 279 -18.79 -31.70 0.89
C ASP A 279 -19.35 -31.16 -0.42
N ARG A 280 -20.11 -31.98 -1.18
CA ARG A 280 -20.77 -31.55 -2.41
C ARG A 280 -21.82 -30.49 -2.14
N LYS A 281 -22.64 -30.65 -1.10
CA LYS A 281 -23.64 -29.65 -0.70
C LYS A 281 -22.97 -28.33 -0.34
N GLU A 282 -21.87 -28.40 0.41
CA GLU A 282 -21.10 -27.19 0.74
C GLU A 282 -20.45 -26.57 -0.50
N ALA A 283 -19.81 -27.37 -1.36
CA ALA A 283 -19.19 -26.91 -2.60
C ALA A 283 -20.18 -26.21 -3.54
N ASP A 284 -21.42 -26.68 -3.61
CA ASP A 284 -22.48 -26.08 -4.44
C ASP A 284 -22.79 -24.63 -4.01
N VAL A 285 -22.65 -24.29 -2.72
CA VAL A 285 -22.80 -22.91 -2.22
C VAL A 285 -21.68 -22.01 -2.75
N TYR A 286 -20.42 -22.45 -2.63
CA TYR A 286 -19.26 -21.68 -3.13
C TYR A 286 -19.27 -21.60 -4.66
N LEU A 287 -19.70 -22.66 -5.35
CA LEU A 287 -19.81 -22.68 -6.80
C LEU A 287 -20.89 -21.70 -7.30
N ALA A 288 -22.05 -21.65 -6.63
CA ALA A 288 -23.10 -20.68 -6.95
C ALA A 288 -22.60 -19.24 -6.77
N LEU A 289 -21.88 -18.96 -5.68
CA LEU A 289 -21.23 -17.67 -5.45
C LEU A 289 -20.23 -17.35 -6.57
N ALA A 290 -19.32 -18.28 -6.87
CA ALA A 290 -18.28 -18.09 -7.88
C ALA A 290 -18.89 -17.83 -9.27
N LYS A 291 -19.91 -18.59 -9.69
CA LYS A 291 -20.62 -18.36 -10.96
C LYS A 291 -21.23 -16.96 -11.02
N LYS A 292 -21.95 -16.55 -9.97
CA LYS A 292 -22.57 -15.23 -9.87
C LYS A 292 -21.52 -14.12 -9.98
N MET A 293 -20.43 -14.23 -9.23
CA MET A 293 -19.37 -13.21 -9.23
C MET A 293 -18.53 -13.20 -10.51
N ALA A 294 -18.44 -14.34 -11.22
CA ALA A 294 -17.77 -14.45 -12.51
C ALA A 294 -18.65 -14.02 -13.70
N GLY A 295 -19.95 -13.74 -13.49
CA GLY A 295 -20.90 -13.47 -14.57
C GLY A 295 -21.22 -14.69 -15.44
N LEU A 296 -21.05 -15.89 -14.90
CA LEU A 296 -21.34 -17.17 -15.57
C LEU A 296 -22.74 -17.65 -15.19
N ARG A 297 -23.46 -18.22 -16.16
CA ARG A 297 -24.80 -18.81 -15.95
C ARG A 297 -24.71 -20.20 -15.33
#